data_AF-A0AA35R0Y7-F1
#
_entry.id   AF-A0AA35R0Y7-F1
#
_cell.length_a   1.000
_cell.length_b   1.000
_cell.length_c   1.000
_cell.angle_alpha   90.00
_cell.angle_beta   90.00
_cell.angle_gamma   90.00
#
_symmetry.space_group_name_H-M   'P 1'
#
loop_
_entity.id
_entity.type
_entity.pdbx_description
1 polymer ?
#
loop_
_entity_poly.entity_id
_entity_poly.type
_entity_poly.pdbx_seq_one_letter_code
_entity_poly.pdbx_strand_id
1 'polypeptide(L)'
;KSFVSSLSLSLLSPLSPSPPPLSPLSFSPSPLYPCQNIQSTNWQTMRFKPPPLNSTIGWRVEFRPLEVQLTDFENAAFVVFVVLLTRAILSFKLNILIPISKMQENMTRAQKRDAVRSEKFYFRKSVVPDDDKDDNEGAEPKGSHDHEYTEMSVDTIINGKDEFPGLIPLVRMYVNSIEMDVDTRCSVMQYLRLISKRASGELMTGARWIRHFLTSHPLYKQDSVVTEEMNYDLVKRMMEISEGTVPCLELTGKLLPKSVDN
;
A
#
# COMPACT_ATOMS: atom_id res chain seq x y z
N LYS A 1 36.52 21.70 8.43
CA LYS A 1 36.82 21.96 7.01
C LYS A 1 37.18 20.63 6.36
N SER A 2 36.46 20.28 5.30
CA SER A 2 36.70 19.17 4.36
C SER A 2 36.49 17.72 4.86
N PHE A 3 35.23 17.29 4.95
CA PHE A 3 34.86 15.88 4.70
C PHE A 3 33.42 15.76 4.13
N VAL A 4 33.01 16.77 3.36
CA VAL A 4 31.75 16.76 2.58
C VAL A 4 32.07 17.40 1.23
N SER A 5 32.82 16.71 0.36
CA SER A 5 33.10 17.24 -0.98
C SER A 5 33.23 16.19 -2.09
N SER A 6 32.59 15.02 -1.99
CA SER A 6 32.46 14.15 -3.16
C SER A 6 31.30 13.14 -3.09
N LEU A 7 30.12 13.55 -2.61
CA LEU A 7 28.91 12.93 -3.16
C LEU A 7 28.79 13.52 -4.57
N SER A 8 29.09 12.71 -5.59
CA SER A 8 29.00 13.18 -6.96
C SER A 8 27.54 13.60 -7.23
N LEU A 9 27.34 14.89 -7.44
CA LEU A 9 26.08 15.49 -7.89
C LEU A 9 25.63 14.96 -9.26
N SER A 10 26.41 14.08 -9.89
CA SER A 10 26.09 13.39 -11.14
C SER A 10 24.94 12.39 -11.04
N LEU A 11 24.50 12.00 -9.83
CA LEU A 11 23.36 11.08 -9.62
C LEU A 11 21.99 11.79 -9.64
N LEU A 12 21.95 13.13 -9.54
CA LEU A 12 20.71 13.92 -9.48
C LEU A 12 20.65 14.89 -10.67
N SER A 13 20.71 14.33 -11.87
CA SER A 13 20.55 15.10 -13.11
C SER A 13 19.07 15.11 -13.54
N PRO A 14 18.50 16.25 -13.93
CA PRO A 14 17.16 16.29 -14.48
C PRO A 14 17.13 15.48 -15.79
N LEU A 15 16.28 14.44 -15.84
CA LEU A 15 16.13 13.58 -17.02
C LEU A 15 15.32 14.24 -18.14
N SER A 16 14.51 15.24 -17.79
CA SER A 16 13.75 16.05 -18.74
C SER A 16 13.84 17.52 -18.33
N PRO A 17 14.95 18.20 -18.65
CA PRO A 17 15.05 19.64 -18.46
C PRO A 17 14.23 20.35 -19.54
N SER A 18 13.37 21.29 -19.18
CA SER A 18 12.83 22.24 -20.15
C SER A 18 13.98 23.09 -20.71
N PRO A 19 14.01 23.39 -22.02
CA PRO A 19 15.01 24.30 -22.57
C PRO A 19 14.91 25.66 -21.84
N PRO A 20 16.04 26.35 -21.61
CA PRO A 20 16.00 27.71 -21.09
C PRO A 20 15.20 28.59 -22.08
N PRO A 21 14.34 29.50 -21.59
CA PRO A 21 13.58 30.38 -22.48
C PRO A 21 14.55 31.24 -23.30
N LEU A 22 14.22 31.44 -24.58
CA LEU A 22 15.02 32.23 -25.54
C LEU A 22 15.04 33.75 -25.24
N SER A 23 14.51 34.20 -24.09
CA SER A 23 14.47 35.62 -23.72
C SER A 23 14.91 35.84 -22.27
N PRO A 24 15.86 36.78 -22.00
CA PRO A 24 16.39 37.01 -20.66
C PRO A 24 15.45 37.80 -19.72
N LEU A 25 14.19 38.04 -20.12
CA LEU A 25 13.28 38.97 -19.42
C LEU A 25 11.89 38.40 -19.10
N SER A 26 11.65 37.09 -19.29
CA SER A 26 10.39 36.49 -18.87
C SER A 26 10.64 35.25 -18.01
N PHE A 27 10.04 35.28 -16.81
CA PHE A 27 10.12 34.32 -15.72
C PHE A 27 11.41 34.31 -14.88
N SER A 28 11.26 34.75 -13.62
CA SER A 28 11.96 34.09 -12.51
C SER A 28 11.42 32.65 -12.47
N PRO A 29 12.22 31.61 -12.79
CA PRO A 29 11.76 30.24 -12.58
C PRO A 29 11.40 30.14 -11.10
N SER A 30 10.19 29.64 -10.81
CA SER A 30 9.81 29.38 -9.42
C SER A 30 10.98 28.65 -8.76
N PRO A 31 11.50 29.10 -7.61
CA PRO A 31 12.73 28.56 -7.03
C PRO A 31 12.62 27.06 -6.71
N LEU A 32 11.40 26.51 -6.72
CA LEU A 32 11.08 25.11 -6.57
C LEU A 32 11.20 24.27 -7.84
N TYR A 33 11.28 24.84 -9.04
CA TYR A 33 11.25 24.09 -10.30
C TYR A 33 12.39 23.05 -10.41
N PRO A 34 13.66 23.38 -10.07
CA PRO A 34 14.74 22.39 -10.06
C PRO A 34 14.50 21.26 -9.03
N CYS A 35 14.01 21.61 -7.83
CA CYS A 35 13.69 20.64 -6.80
C CYS A 35 12.54 19.71 -7.21
N GLN A 36 11.50 20.27 -7.86
CA GLN A 36 10.36 19.51 -8.35
C GLN A 36 10.74 18.57 -9.49
N ASN A 37 11.64 18.98 -10.38
CA ASN A 37 12.12 18.12 -11.47
C ASN A 37 12.81 16.86 -10.90
N ILE A 38 13.72 17.03 -9.93
CA ILE A 38 14.39 15.93 -9.24
C ILE A 38 13.40 15.07 -8.43
N GLN A 39 12.54 15.70 -7.64
CA GLN A 39 11.62 14.99 -6.75
C GLN A 39 10.54 14.21 -7.51
N SER A 40 10.06 14.76 -8.62
CA SER A 40 9.01 14.13 -9.43
C SER A 40 9.51 12.91 -10.21
N THR A 41 10.81 12.85 -10.51
CA THR A 41 11.49 11.76 -11.22
C THR A 41 12.15 10.73 -10.29
N ASN A 42 12.08 10.94 -8.96
CA ASN A 42 12.41 9.92 -7.99
C ASN A 42 11.14 9.15 -7.59
N TRP A 43 10.98 7.93 -8.11
CA TRP A 43 9.80 7.09 -7.91
C TRP A 43 10.05 5.99 -6.88
N GLN A 44 9.89 6.33 -5.60
CA GLN A 44 9.89 5.37 -4.50
C GLN A 44 8.47 4.86 -4.18
N THR A 45 8.39 3.90 -3.27
CA THR A 45 7.14 3.37 -2.69
C THR A 45 6.35 4.42 -1.90
N MET A 46 7.03 5.39 -1.29
CA MET A 46 6.40 6.56 -0.69
C MET A 46 7.08 7.84 -1.17
N ARG A 47 6.32 8.93 -1.28
CA ARG A 47 6.86 10.25 -1.60
C ARG A 47 6.41 11.28 -0.58
N PHE A 48 7.37 11.89 0.10
CA PHE A 48 7.13 13.06 0.92
C PHE A 48 7.02 14.29 0.02
N LYS A 49 5.97 15.09 0.17
CA LYS A 49 5.66 16.24 -0.69
C LYS A 49 5.63 17.51 0.16
N PRO A 50 6.53 18.48 -0.09
CA PRO A 50 6.49 19.76 0.59
C PRO A 50 5.23 20.54 0.20
N PRO A 51 4.80 21.47 1.06
CA PRO A 51 3.72 22.39 0.74
C PRO A 51 4.10 23.26 -0.47
N PRO A 52 3.18 23.55 -1.40
CA PRO A 52 3.39 24.56 -2.42
C PRO A 52 3.57 25.95 -1.80
N LEU A 53 4.38 26.81 -2.41
CA LEU A 53 4.45 28.22 -2.00
C LEU A 53 3.08 28.89 -2.16
N ASN A 54 2.71 29.73 -1.19
CA ASN A 54 1.46 30.50 -1.18
C ASN A 54 0.17 29.64 -1.28
N SER A 55 0.20 28.42 -0.72
CA SER A 55 -0.97 27.55 -0.64
C SER A 55 -1.31 27.22 0.81
N THR A 56 -2.58 26.96 1.10
CA THR A 56 -3.04 26.42 2.39
C THR A 56 -2.75 24.93 2.57
N ILE A 57 -2.25 24.26 1.51
CA ILE A 57 -1.93 22.84 1.53
C ILE A 57 -0.66 22.59 2.34
N GLY A 58 -0.76 21.75 3.38
CA GLY A 58 0.38 21.35 4.22
C GLY A 58 1.28 20.26 3.63
N TRP A 59 2.14 19.69 4.47
CA TRP A 59 2.97 18.53 4.15
C TRP A 59 2.13 17.31 3.84
N ARG A 60 2.52 16.56 2.80
CA ARG A 60 1.77 15.38 2.35
C ARG A 60 2.68 14.18 2.19
N VAL A 61 2.12 13.00 2.40
CA VAL A 61 2.74 11.71 2.08
C VAL A 61 1.90 11.06 0.99
N GLU A 62 2.56 10.62 -0.07
CA GLU A 62 1.94 9.88 -1.17
C GLU A 62 2.31 8.41 -1.04
N PHE A 63 1.29 7.55 -0.85
CA PHE A 63 1.43 6.10 -0.77
C PHE A 63 1.22 5.50 -2.17
N ARG A 64 2.27 4.89 -2.73
CA ARG A 64 2.35 4.42 -4.11
C ARG A 64 2.40 2.90 -4.35
N PRO A 65 2.50 1.98 -3.36
CA PRO A 65 2.67 0.55 -3.67
C PRO A 65 1.40 -0.20 -4.10
N LEU A 66 0.22 0.41 -4.05
CA LEU A 66 -1.03 -0.30 -4.35
C LEU A 66 -1.18 -0.54 -5.85
N GLU A 67 -1.37 -1.80 -6.22
CA GLU A 67 -1.82 -2.20 -7.55
C GLU A 67 -3.30 -1.80 -7.74
N VAL A 68 -3.65 -1.34 -8.95
CA VAL A 68 -5.04 -1.08 -9.29
C VAL A 68 -5.84 -2.38 -9.36
N GLN A 69 -7.05 -2.35 -8.81
CA GLN A 69 -7.97 -3.48 -8.79
C GLN A 69 -9.04 -3.34 -9.87
N LEU A 70 -9.73 -4.45 -10.14
CA LEU A 70 -10.65 -4.54 -11.27
C LEU A 70 -11.91 -3.70 -11.08
N THR A 71 -12.47 -3.69 -9.87
CA THR A 71 -13.69 -2.96 -9.55
C THR A 71 -13.43 -1.72 -8.69
N ASP A 72 -14.30 -0.71 -8.82
CA ASP A 72 -14.27 0.49 -7.98
C ASP A 72 -14.45 0.16 -6.49
N PHE A 73 -15.24 -0.87 -6.17
CA PHE A 73 -15.41 -1.36 -4.81
C PHE A 73 -14.08 -1.81 -4.19
N GLU A 74 -13.28 -2.59 -4.92
CA GLU A 74 -11.97 -3.05 -4.43
C GLU A 74 -10.99 -1.87 -4.27
N ASN A 75 -10.96 -0.97 -5.25
CA ASN A 75 -10.11 0.22 -5.20
C ASN A 75 -10.48 1.12 -4.02
N ALA A 76 -11.77 1.38 -3.81
CA ALA A 76 -12.28 2.12 -2.66
C ALA A 76 -11.91 1.45 -1.34
N ALA A 77 -12.01 0.12 -1.26
CA ALA A 77 -11.66 -0.62 -0.06
C ALA A 77 -10.20 -0.40 0.36
N PHE A 78 -9.26 -0.50 -0.57
CA PHE A 78 -7.84 -0.29 -0.27
C PHE A 78 -7.53 1.17 0.09
N VAL A 79 -8.13 2.14 -0.62
CA VAL A 79 -7.95 3.57 -0.32
C VAL A 79 -8.47 3.89 1.08
N VAL A 80 -9.70 3.48 1.40
CA VAL A 80 -10.32 3.70 2.71
C VAL A 80 -9.51 3.03 3.81
N PHE A 81 -9.01 1.82 3.58
CA PHE A 81 -8.16 1.13 4.54
C PHE A 81 -6.86 1.88 4.84
N VAL A 82 -6.14 2.37 3.82
CA VAL A 82 -4.91 3.15 4.04
C VAL A 82 -5.21 4.43 4.82
N VAL A 83 -6.29 5.14 4.49
CA VAL A 83 -6.70 6.36 5.22
C VAL A 83 -7.04 6.04 6.67
N LEU A 84 -7.83 5.00 6.94
CA LEU A 84 -8.19 4.63 8.31
C LEU A 84 -6.98 4.08 9.09
N LEU A 85 -6.09 3.34 8.44
CA LEU A 85 -4.87 2.81 9.05
C LEU A 85 -3.94 3.96 9.47
N THR A 86 -3.73 4.95 8.62
CA THR A 86 -2.92 6.13 8.98
C THR A 86 -3.51 6.90 10.16
N ARG A 87 -4.84 7.01 10.24
CA ARG A 87 -5.51 7.61 11.40
C ARG A 87 -5.35 6.76 12.66
N ALA A 88 -5.51 5.44 12.57
CA ALA A 88 -5.30 4.53 13.68
C ALA A 88 -3.85 4.58 14.20
N ILE A 89 -2.86 4.64 13.30
CA ILE A 89 -1.44 4.81 13.65
C ILE A 89 -1.23 6.07 14.48
N LEU A 90 -1.80 7.21 14.04
CA LEU A 90 -1.65 8.48 14.75
C LEU A 90 -2.42 8.50 16.07
N SER A 91 -3.64 7.97 16.10
CA SER A 91 -4.50 7.98 17.30
C SER A 91 -3.97 7.07 18.40
N PHE A 92 -3.44 5.90 18.06
CA PHE A 92 -2.88 4.95 19.04
C PHE A 92 -1.36 5.06 19.19
N LYS A 93 -0.73 6.03 18.52
CA LYS A 93 0.73 6.23 18.49
C LYS A 93 1.48 4.92 18.18
N LEU A 94 0.98 4.15 17.21
CA LEU A 94 1.53 2.85 16.88
C LEU A 94 2.98 2.98 16.40
N ASN A 95 3.85 2.12 16.93
CA ASN A 95 5.22 2.00 16.45
C ASN A 95 5.29 0.85 15.45
N ILE A 96 5.57 1.14 14.18
CA ILE A 96 5.69 0.13 13.10
C ILE A 96 7.08 0.21 12.45
N LEU A 97 8.06 0.75 13.17
CA LEU A 97 9.42 0.89 12.64
C LEU A 97 10.12 -0.47 12.58
N ILE A 98 10.74 -0.75 11.43
CA ILE A 98 11.65 -1.86 11.19
C ILE A 98 12.88 -1.33 10.43
N PRO A 99 14.04 -2.02 10.49
CA PRO A 99 15.21 -1.63 9.71
C PRO A 99 14.94 -1.60 8.21
N ILE A 100 15.51 -0.61 7.51
CA ILE A 100 15.31 -0.44 6.05
C ILE A 100 15.74 -1.68 5.25
N SER A 101 16.77 -2.39 5.73
CA SER A 101 17.25 -3.64 5.12
C SER A 101 16.19 -4.74 5.14
N LYS A 102 15.41 -4.85 6.21
CA LYS A 102 14.29 -5.79 6.33
C LYS A 102 13.09 -5.37 5.48
N MET A 103 12.85 -4.06 5.37
CA MET A 103 11.86 -3.54 4.43
C MET A 103 12.23 -3.85 2.97
N GLN A 104 13.51 -3.71 2.59
CA GLN A 104 13.98 -4.09 1.25
C GLN A 104 13.79 -5.58 0.97
N GLU A 105 14.10 -6.44 1.95
CA GLU A 105 13.87 -7.88 1.83
C GLU A 105 12.37 -8.20 1.66
N ASN A 106 11.50 -7.52 2.41
CA ASN A 106 10.05 -7.60 2.22
C ASN A 106 9.63 -7.21 0.81
N MET A 107 10.19 -6.15 0.24
CA MET A 107 9.87 -5.73 -1.13
C MET A 107 10.27 -6.80 -2.16
N THR A 108 11.39 -7.48 -1.98
CA THR A 108 11.79 -8.60 -2.84
C THR A 108 10.83 -9.79 -2.70
N ARG A 109 10.42 -10.14 -1.48
CA ARG A 109 9.46 -11.23 -1.22
C ARG A 109 8.07 -10.94 -1.77
N ALA A 110 7.63 -9.68 -1.72
CA ALA A 110 6.31 -9.26 -2.19
C ALA A 110 6.08 -9.51 -3.68
N GLN A 111 7.15 -9.57 -4.48
CA GLN A 111 7.09 -9.82 -5.93
C GLN A 111 6.93 -11.30 -6.28
N LYS A 112 7.10 -12.22 -5.33
CA LYS A 112 6.99 -13.66 -5.60
C LYS A 112 5.53 -14.06 -5.89
N ARG A 113 5.37 -15.08 -6.74
CA ARG A 113 4.04 -15.61 -7.08
C ARG A 113 3.35 -16.15 -5.83
N ASP A 114 2.11 -15.70 -5.61
CA ASP A 114 1.27 -16.08 -4.46
C ASP A 114 1.85 -15.67 -3.09
N ALA A 115 2.73 -14.65 -3.06
CA ALA A 115 3.41 -14.19 -1.84
C ALA A 115 2.47 -13.87 -0.67
N VAL A 116 1.24 -13.40 -0.95
CA VAL A 116 0.22 -13.14 0.09
C VAL A 116 -0.04 -14.38 0.96
N ARG A 117 0.04 -15.59 0.39
CA ARG A 117 -0.26 -16.85 1.07
C ARG A 117 0.99 -17.65 1.41
N SER A 118 2.03 -17.58 0.59
CA SER A 118 3.21 -18.44 0.71
C SER A 118 4.37 -17.80 1.46
N GLU A 119 4.50 -16.48 1.41
CA GLU A 119 5.65 -15.78 1.97
C GLU A 119 5.34 -15.22 3.36
N LYS A 120 6.41 -14.96 4.10
CA LYS A 120 6.37 -14.22 5.36
C LYS A 120 7.14 -12.92 5.20
N PHE A 121 6.77 -11.92 5.98
CA PHE A 121 7.32 -10.58 5.93
C PHE A 121 7.79 -10.18 7.32
N TYR A 122 8.93 -9.50 7.38
CA TYR A 122 9.41 -8.91 8.63
C TYR A 122 8.44 -7.83 9.07
N PHE A 123 7.94 -7.97 10.29
CA PHE A 123 7.04 -7.04 10.92
C PHE A 123 7.36 -6.94 12.40
N ARG A 124 7.06 -5.79 13.01
CA ARG A 124 7.32 -5.56 14.43
C ARG A 124 6.45 -6.49 15.29
N LYS A 125 7.03 -7.07 16.35
CA LYS A 125 6.31 -8.01 17.23
C LYS A 125 5.21 -7.34 18.06
N SER A 126 5.52 -6.18 18.64
CA SER A 126 4.56 -5.33 19.35
C SER A 126 4.48 -3.97 18.67
N VAL A 127 3.27 -3.60 18.24
CA VAL A 127 2.98 -2.30 17.58
C VAL A 127 2.41 -1.25 18.51
N VAL A 128 1.89 -1.69 19.66
CA VAL A 128 1.40 -0.79 20.70
C VAL A 128 2.60 -0.42 21.58
N PRO A 129 2.82 0.87 21.89
CA PRO A 129 3.85 1.25 22.84
C PRO A 129 3.62 0.55 24.17
N ASP A 130 4.67 0.02 24.79
CA ASP A 130 4.59 -0.43 26.17
C ASP A 130 4.45 0.85 27.03
N ASP A 131 3.35 0.99 27.77
CA ASP A 131 3.15 2.10 28.72
C ASP A 131 4.11 2.03 29.93
N ASP A 132 4.93 0.97 30.02
CA ASP A 132 5.84 0.69 31.12
C ASP A 132 7.31 0.67 30.68
N LYS A 133 7.98 1.83 30.68
CA LYS A 133 9.37 1.98 31.16
C LYS A 133 9.58 3.38 31.75
N ASP A 134 9.30 3.44 33.04
CA ASP A 134 9.96 4.23 34.08
C ASP A 134 11.13 5.13 33.61
N ASP A 135 11.06 6.40 34.01
CA ASP A 135 12.07 7.45 33.87
C ASP A 135 13.37 7.08 34.61
N ASN A 136 14.12 6.09 34.11
CA ASN A 136 15.48 5.82 34.57
C ASN A 136 16.48 6.32 33.53
N GLU A 137 16.82 7.61 33.66
CA GLU A 137 18.02 8.22 33.10
C GLU A 137 19.26 7.43 33.56
N GLY A 138 19.79 6.52 32.73
CA GLY A 138 21.10 5.91 33.01
C GLY A 138 21.36 4.49 32.50
N ALA A 139 20.43 3.81 31.83
CA ALA A 139 20.71 2.48 31.27
C ALA A 139 21.09 2.57 29.79
N GLU A 140 22.34 2.21 29.46
CA GLU A 140 22.74 1.95 28.06
C GLU A 140 21.77 0.97 27.38
N PRO A 141 21.51 1.10 26.07
CA PRO A 141 20.55 0.27 25.36
C PRO A 141 21.03 -1.18 25.29
N LYS A 142 20.70 -1.96 26.33
CA LYS A 142 20.82 -3.42 26.31
C LYS A 142 19.63 -3.99 25.56
N GLY A 143 19.83 -4.27 24.28
CA GLY A 143 18.91 -5.09 23.50
C GLY A 143 19.43 -5.26 22.09
N SER A 144 19.84 -6.47 21.73
CA SER A 144 20.10 -6.83 20.35
C SER A 144 18.92 -6.40 19.48
N HIS A 145 19.19 -5.71 18.37
CA HIS A 145 18.19 -5.27 17.38
C HIS A 145 17.35 -6.42 16.77
N ASP A 146 17.62 -7.68 17.11
CA ASP A 146 17.01 -8.88 16.54
C ASP A 146 15.73 -9.34 17.25
N HIS A 147 15.37 -8.75 18.40
CA HIS A 147 14.20 -9.18 19.18
C HIS A 147 12.91 -8.39 18.92
N GLU A 148 12.97 -7.27 18.19
CA GLU A 148 11.85 -6.32 18.07
C GLU A 148 10.90 -6.63 16.89
N TYR A 149 11.37 -7.40 15.90
CA TYR A 149 10.60 -7.80 14.72
C TYR A 149 10.71 -9.31 14.47
N THR A 150 9.78 -9.84 13.70
CA THR A 150 9.70 -11.27 13.36
C THR A 150 9.06 -11.43 11.98
N GLU A 151 9.19 -12.62 11.40
CA GLU A 151 8.52 -12.96 10.15
C GLU A 151 7.07 -13.37 10.42
N MET A 152 6.13 -12.69 9.79
CA MET A 152 4.69 -12.95 9.90
C MET A 152 4.08 -13.16 8.51
N SER A 153 3.05 -14.00 8.42
CA SER A 153 2.24 -14.10 7.20
C SER A 153 1.43 -12.82 6.99
N VAL A 154 1.00 -12.54 5.76
CA VAL A 154 0.11 -11.39 5.50
C VAL A 154 -1.21 -11.53 6.29
N ASP A 155 -1.73 -12.75 6.39
CA ASP A 155 -2.90 -13.05 7.22
C ASP A 155 -2.69 -12.62 8.68
N THR A 156 -1.55 -13.01 9.28
CA THR A 156 -1.20 -12.60 10.65
C THR A 156 -1.06 -11.09 10.78
N ILE A 157 -0.38 -10.42 9.84
CA ILE A 157 -0.19 -8.96 9.88
C ILE A 157 -1.54 -8.24 9.80
N ILE A 158 -2.43 -8.68 8.92
CA ILE A 158 -3.68 -8.00 8.63
C ILE A 158 -4.77 -8.37 9.66
N ASN A 159 -4.97 -9.64 9.94
CA ASN A 159 -6.06 -10.15 10.76
C ASN A 159 -5.68 -10.37 12.24
N GLY A 160 -4.38 -10.42 12.54
CA GLY A 160 -3.88 -10.76 13.87
C GLY A 160 -3.73 -12.26 14.06
N LYS A 161 -2.93 -12.65 15.04
CA LYS A 161 -2.82 -14.04 15.51
C LYS A 161 -2.16 -14.05 16.88
N ASP A 162 -2.67 -14.88 17.79
CA ASP A 162 -2.14 -15.04 19.15
C ASP A 162 -2.07 -13.67 19.86
N GLU A 163 -0.87 -13.24 20.28
CA GLU A 163 -0.64 -11.94 20.94
C GLU A 163 -0.59 -10.75 19.97
N PHE A 164 -0.45 -11.00 18.66
CA PHE A 164 -0.37 -9.92 17.68
C PHE A 164 -1.78 -9.44 17.27
N PRO A 165 -2.12 -8.15 17.47
CA PRO A 165 -3.50 -7.67 17.33
C PRO A 165 -4.00 -7.65 15.89
N GLY A 166 -3.13 -7.45 14.90
CA GLY A 166 -3.53 -7.28 13.49
C GLY A 166 -3.94 -5.85 13.13
N LEU A 167 -3.64 -5.44 11.89
CA LEU A 167 -3.96 -4.09 11.41
C LEU A 167 -5.46 -3.84 11.26
N ILE A 168 -6.25 -4.83 10.83
CA ILE A 168 -7.71 -4.68 10.70
C ILE A 168 -8.39 -4.53 12.07
N PRO A 169 -8.09 -5.36 13.08
CA PRO A 169 -8.62 -5.15 14.42
C PRO A 169 -8.31 -3.76 14.98
N LEU A 170 -7.07 -3.27 14.81
CA LEU A 170 -6.70 -1.90 15.22
C LEU A 170 -7.50 -0.83 14.47
N VAL A 171 -7.68 -0.98 13.16
CA VAL A 171 -8.52 -0.07 12.38
C VAL A 171 -9.99 -0.12 12.83
N ARG A 172 -10.53 -1.30 13.14
CA ARG A 172 -11.90 -1.45 13.68
C ARG A 172 -12.04 -0.74 15.02
N MET A 173 -11.05 -0.85 15.91
CA MET A 173 -11.05 -0.11 17.18
C MET A 173 -11.11 1.40 16.95
N TYR A 174 -10.33 1.93 16.00
CA TYR A 174 -10.37 3.34 15.63
C TYR A 174 -11.73 3.75 15.03
N VAL A 175 -12.30 2.95 14.13
CA VAL A 175 -13.63 3.22 13.55
C VAL A 175 -14.74 3.19 14.62
N ASN A 176 -14.55 2.41 15.68
CA ASN A 176 -15.50 2.36 16.80
C ASN A 176 -15.34 3.53 17.78
N SER A 177 -14.18 4.21 17.82
CA SER A 177 -13.98 5.37 18.69
C SER A 177 -14.46 6.69 18.08
N ILE A 178 -14.78 6.70 16.79
CA ILE A 178 -15.31 7.88 16.09
C ILE A 178 -16.82 7.76 15.86
N GLU A 179 -17.51 8.88 15.96
CA GLU A 179 -18.92 8.97 15.58
C GLU A 179 -19.06 8.90 14.06
N MET A 180 -19.90 7.98 13.59
CA MET A 180 -20.21 7.82 12.17
C MET A 180 -21.61 7.22 12.02
N ASP A 181 -22.30 7.53 10.93
CA ASP A 181 -23.60 6.96 10.61
C ASP A 181 -23.52 5.46 10.31
N VAL A 182 -24.67 4.79 10.42
CA VAL A 182 -24.76 3.33 10.31
C VAL A 182 -24.41 2.84 8.90
N ASP A 183 -24.81 3.56 7.85
CA ASP A 183 -24.63 3.15 6.47
C ASP A 183 -23.15 3.24 6.05
N THR A 184 -22.48 4.34 6.43
CA THR A 184 -21.03 4.49 6.26
C THR A 184 -20.28 3.42 7.05
N ARG A 185 -20.69 3.14 8.30
CA ARG A 185 -20.09 2.08 9.12
C ARG A 185 -20.20 0.72 8.43
N CYS A 186 -21.39 0.37 7.92
CA CYS A 186 -21.62 -0.87 7.19
C CYS A 186 -20.73 -0.98 5.94
N SER A 187 -20.62 0.09 5.16
CA SER A 187 -19.77 0.15 3.97
C SER A 187 -18.29 -0.04 4.31
N VAL A 188 -17.79 0.67 5.32
CA VAL A 188 -16.42 0.50 5.82
C VAL A 188 -16.16 -0.93 6.29
N MET A 189 -17.12 -1.54 7.00
CA MET A 189 -16.96 -2.94 7.45
C MET A 189 -16.91 -3.93 6.28
N GLN A 190 -17.62 -3.68 5.18
CA GLN A 190 -17.51 -4.50 3.96
C GLN A 190 -16.13 -4.36 3.32
N TYR A 191 -15.59 -3.15 3.22
CA TYR A 191 -14.24 -2.90 2.73
C TYR A 191 -13.17 -3.61 3.58
N LEU A 192 -13.24 -3.48 4.90
CA LEU A 192 -12.31 -4.18 5.80
C LEU A 192 -12.44 -5.70 5.67
N ARG A 193 -13.65 -6.23 5.45
CA ARG A 193 -13.87 -7.66 5.25
C ARG A 193 -13.24 -8.15 3.95
N LEU A 194 -13.28 -7.38 2.85
CA LEU A 194 -12.60 -7.73 1.61
C LEU A 194 -11.09 -7.95 1.84
N ILE A 195 -10.44 -6.98 2.50
CA ILE A 195 -8.99 -7.02 2.76
C ILE A 195 -8.64 -8.17 3.70
N SER A 196 -9.43 -8.37 4.76
CA SER A 196 -9.30 -9.48 5.71
C SER A 196 -9.33 -10.83 4.99
N LYS A 197 -10.33 -11.03 4.12
CA LYS A 197 -10.51 -12.29 3.38
C LYS A 197 -9.41 -12.51 2.33
N ARG A 198 -8.91 -11.45 1.69
CA ARG A 198 -7.75 -11.55 0.79
C ARG A 198 -6.48 -11.93 1.53
N ALA A 199 -6.24 -11.34 2.70
CA ALA A 199 -5.07 -11.65 3.51
C ALA A 199 -5.07 -13.11 3.99
N SER A 200 -6.23 -13.64 4.38
CA SER A 200 -6.39 -15.06 4.76
C SER A 200 -6.33 -16.04 3.58
N GLY A 201 -6.45 -15.53 2.35
CA GLY A 201 -6.53 -16.34 1.13
C GLY A 201 -7.90 -16.97 0.86
N GLU A 202 -8.94 -16.63 1.63
CA GLU A 202 -10.34 -17.00 1.33
C GLU A 202 -10.79 -16.38 0.00
N LEU A 203 -10.40 -15.14 -0.26
CA LEU A 203 -10.60 -14.47 -1.56
C LEU A 203 -9.29 -14.41 -2.35
N MET A 204 -9.41 -14.48 -3.67
CA MET A 204 -8.26 -14.37 -4.57
C MET A 204 -7.80 -12.92 -4.67
N THR A 205 -6.50 -12.74 -4.87
CA THR A 205 -5.95 -11.49 -5.41
C THR A 205 -6.25 -11.41 -6.90
N GLY A 206 -6.29 -10.19 -7.47
CA GLY A 206 -6.43 -9.99 -8.92
C GLY A 206 -5.40 -10.81 -9.71
N ALA A 207 -4.13 -10.77 -9.29
CA ALA A 207 -3.06 -11.56 -9.92
C ALA A 207 -3.31 -13.08 -9.86
N ARG A 208 -3.91 -13.60 -8.76
CA ARG A 208 -4.24 -15.03 -8.65
C ARG A 208 -5.41 -15.41 -9.54
N TRP A 209 -6.42 -14.55 -9.59
CA TRP A 209 -7.57 -14.74 -10.45
C TRP A 209 -7.18 -14.73 -11.93
N ILE A 210 -6.38 -13.75 -12.38
CA ILE A 210 -5.88 -13.68 -13.78
C ILE A 210 -5.12 -14.96 -14.14
N ARG A 211 -4.22 -15.41 -13.27
CA ARG A 211 -3.48 -16.66 -13.48
C ARG A 211 -4.40 -17.87 -13.55
N HIS A 212 -5.37 -17.97 -12.64
CA HIS A 212 -6.34 -19.06 -12.67
C HIS A 212 -7.15 -19.05 -13.97
N PHE A 213 -7.64 -17.88 -14.39
CA PHE A 213 -8.41 -17.70 -15.60
C PHE A 213 -7.65 -18.22 -16.82
N LEU A 214 -6.40 -17.75 -17.00
CA LEU A 214 -5.56 -18.14 -18.13
C LEU A 214 -5.16 -19.62 -18.07
N THR A 215 -4.79 -20.14 -16.90
CA THR A 215 -4.35 -21.54 -16.77
C THR A 215 -5.49 -22.55 -16.90
N SER A 216 -6.75 -22.12 -16.71
CA SER A 216 -7.94 -22.93 -16.93
C SER A 216 -8.53 -22.76 -18.33
N HIS A 217 -7.92 -21.91 -19.17
CA HIS A 217 -8.42 -21.61 -20.50
C HIS A 217 -8.27 -22.83 -21.43
N PRO A 218 -9.28 -23.21 -22.23
CA PRO A 218 -9.22 -24.41 -23.09
C PRO A 218 -8.06 -24.41 -24.10
N LEU A 219 -7.65 -23.22 -24.56
CA LEU A 219 -6.54 -23.05 -25.50
C LEU A 219 -5.16 -23.08 -24.83
N TYR A 220 -5.08 -23.05 -23.50
CA TYR A 220 -3.80 -22.99 -22.81
C TYR A 220 -3.09 -24.34 -22.85
N LYS A 221 -1.87 -24.35 -23.39
CA LYS A 221 -1.09 -25.57 -23.62
C LYS A 221 -0.08 -25.87 -22.51
N GLN A 222 -0.22 -25.24 -21.35
CA GLN A 222 0.73 -25.35 -20.23
C GLN A 222 2.16 -24.91 -20.58
N ASP A 223 2.30 -24.02 -21.56
CA ASP A 223 3.56 -23.55 -22.14
C ASP A 223 3.94 -22.12 -21.68
N SER A 224 3.16 -21.53 -20.77
CA SER A 224 3.29 -20.14 -20.33
C SER A 224 3.10 -19.10 -21.43
N VAL A 225 2.48 -19.47 -22.56
CA VAL A 225 2.14 -18.55 -23.64
C VAL A 225 0.67 -18.15 -23.52
N VAL A 226 0.40 -16.84 -23.62
CA VAL A 226 -0.95 -16.28 -23.70
C VAL A 226 -1.21 -15.90 -25.15
N THR A 227 -2.15 -16.59 -25.82
CA THR A 227 -2.52 -16.27 -27.20
C THR A 227 -3.42 -15.03 -27.26
N GLU A 228 -3.62 -14.47 -28.46
CA GLU A 228 -4.48 -13.32 -28.66
C GLU A 228 -5.93 -13.60 -28.22
N GLU A 229 -6.45 -14.79 -28.52
CA GLU A 229 -7.79 -15.23 -28.11
C GLU A 229 -7.91 -15.33 -26.59
N MET A 230 -6.91 -15.92 -25.91
CA MET A 230 -6.89 -15.99 -24.45
C MET A 230 -6.88 -14.60 -23.81
N ASN A 231 -6.11 -13.68 -24.39
CA ASN A 231 -6.03 -12.30 -23.92
C ASN A 231 -7.35 -11.56 -24.17
N TYR A 232 -7.98 -11.74 -25.33
CA TYR A 232 -9.29 -11.18 -25.63
C TYR A 232 -10.34 -11.63 -24.62
N ASP A 233 -10.42 -12.94 -24.35
CA ASP A 233 -11.38 -13.51 -23.40
C ASP A 233 -11.12 -13.01 -21.97
N LEU A 234 -9.85 -12.85 -21.58
CA LEU A 234 -9.48 -12.27 -20.28
C LEU A 234 -9.96 -10.82 -20.17
N VAL A 235 -9.62 -9.95 -21.13
CA VAL A 235 -9.99 -8.53 -21.08
C VAL A 235 -11.52 -8.37 -21.14
N LYS A 236 -12.20 -9.16 -21.97
CA LYS A 236 -13.66 -9.17 -22.04
C LYS A 236 -14.28 -9.56 -20.69
N ARG A 237 -13.81 -10.64 -20.05
CA ARG A 237 -14.31 -11.02 -18.72
C ARG A 237 -14.00 -9.96 -17.66
N MET A 238 -12.84 -9.32 -17.72
CA MET A 238 -12.49 -8.22 -16.83
C MET A 238 -13.47 -7.04 -16.98
N MET A 239 -13.80 -6.65 -18.21
CA MET A 239 -14.79 -5.62 -18.50
C MET A 239 -16.17 -5.99 -17.93
N GLU A 240 -16.64 -7.21 -18.18
CA GLU A 240 -17.92 -7.71 -17.66
C GLU A 240 -17.99 -7.64 -16.12
N ILE A 241 -16.91 -7.98 -15.43
CA ILE A 241 -16.83 -7.90 -13.96
C ILE A 241 -16.80 -6.44 -13.47
N SER A 242 -16.05 -5.58 -14.15
CA SER A 242 -15.93 -4.15 -13.79
C SER A 242 -17.27 -3.43 -13.92
N GLU A 243 -18.03 -3.73 -14.97
CA GLU A 243 -19.37 -3.17 -15.20
C GLU A 243 -20.47 -3.82 -14.32
N GLY A 244 -20.13 -4.88 -13.57
CA GLY A 244 -21.08 -5.61 -12.73
C GLY A 244 -22.06 -6.49 -13.51
N THR A 245 -21.84 -6.74 -14.80
CA THR A 245 -22.69 -7.63 -15.61
C THR A 245 -22.49 -9.09 -15.23
N VAL A 246 -21.28 -9.46 -14.80
CA VAL A 246 -20.95 -10.80 -14.28
C VAL A 246 -20.39 -10.68 -12.86
N PRO A 247 -21.00 -11.33 -11.85
CA PRO A 247 -20.44 -11.37 -10.51
C PRO A 247 -19.19 -12.25 -10.47
N CYS A 248 -18.16 -11.83 -9.74
CA CYS A 248 -16.97 -12.65 -9.48
C CYS A 248 -16.78 -12.86 -7.97
N LEU A 249 -17.38 -13.94 -7.46
CA LEU A 249 -17.36 -14.27 -6.04
C LEU A 249 -15.95 -14.62 -5.54
N GLU A 250 -15.06 -15.06 -6.42
CA GLU A 250 -13.66 -15.34 -6.11
C GLU A 250 -12.86 -14.08 -5.78
N LEU A 251 -13.24 -12.93 -6.36
CA LEU A 251 -12.57 -11.64 -6.15
C LEU A 251 -13.20 -10.82 -5.03
N THR A 252 -14.53 -10.71 -5.01
CA THR A 252 -15.26 -9.81 -4.12
C THR A 252 -16.10 -10.54 -3.06
N GLY A 253 -16.34 -11.85 -3.22
CA GLY A 253 -17.27 -12.61 -2.38
C GLY A 253 -18.70 -12.08 -2.49
N LYS A 254 -19.55 -12.40 -1.50
CA LYS A 254 -20.90 -11.85 -1.37
C LYS A 254 -20.91 -10.45 -0.71
N LEU A 255 -19.87 -9.65 -0.96
CA LEU A 255 -19.62 -8.38 -0.26
C LEU A 255 -20.08 -7.15 -1.04
N LEU A 256 -20.68 -7.33 -2.21
CA LEU A 256 -21.17 -6.21 -3.01
C LEU A 256 -22.21 -5.41 -2.21
N PRO A 257 -22.15 -4.07 -2.26
CA PRO A 257 -23.23 -3.24 -1.74
C PRO A 257 -24.52 -3.66 -2.45
N LYS A 258 -25.65 -3.59 -1.73
CA LYS A 258 -26.97 -3.73 -2.38
C LYS A 258 -26.96 -2.81 -3.59
N SER A 259 -27.44 -3.31 -4.73
CA SER A 259 -27.68 -2.47 -5.90
C SER A 259 -28.31 -1.17 -5.44
N VAL A 260 -27.75 -0.04 -5.89
CA VAL A 260 -28.54 1.18 -5.94
C VAL A 260 -29.63 0.84 -6.94
N ASP A 261 -30.79 0.42 -6.43
CA ASP A 261 -31.99 0.35 -7.24
C ASP A 261 -32.18 1.77 -7.79
N ASN A 262 -32.11 1.89 -9.13
CA ASN A 262 -32.38 3.13 -9.87
C ASN A 262 -33.73 3.72 -9.48
#